data_AF-A0A550HBT9-F1
#
_entry.id   AF-A0A550HBT9-F1
#
_cell.length_a   1.000
_cell.length_b   1.000
_cell.length_c   1.000
_cell.angle_alpha   90.00
_cell.angle_beta   90.00
_cell.angle_gamma   90.00
#
_symmetry.space_group_name_H-M   'P 1'
#
loop_
_entity.id
_entity.type
_entity.pdbx_description
1 polymer ?
#
loop_
_entity_poly.entity_id
_entity_poly.type
_entity_poly.pdbx_seq_one_letter_code
_entity_poly.pdbx_strand_id
1 'polypeptide(L)'
;MASHLSAHAPVADSPLLTRLSREAIPTGTYFRTRTPAGAQPLTSQQQHHNLELLATASSRPQTAPDHDRTPLRCLTIRPPWSDLIAIEDDQVAKRIENRVWSTRWRGTLLIHAGADADVRATALPAVRARLDDDYELVRGSVVAVADLIGIHDDDGSCTFWSDPGCFHWELARVQRLTTPVPARGAQRLWRPTPKLLRQITDANPHLRSRLTAPNVGQAAIA
;
A
#
# COMPACT_ATOMS: atom_id res chain seq x y z
N MET A 1 53.34 9.64 10.53
CA MET A 1 52.64 9.94 9.26
C MET A 1 51.58 8.88 9.03
N ALA A 2 50.32 9.21 9.25
CA ALA A 2 49.19 8.37 8.87
C ALA A 2 48.15 9.28 8.23
N SER A 3 48.15 9.28 6.90
CA SER A 3 47.23 10.07 6.07
C SER A 3 45.83 9.51 6.23
N HIS A 4 44.90 10.31 6.75
CA HIS A 4 43.47 10.04 6.66
C HIS A 4 43.02 10.26 5.21
N LEU A 5 42.88 9.17 4.46
CA LEU A 5 42.11 9.17 3.22
C LEU A 5 40.63 9.27 3.58
N SER A 6 40.07 10.47 3.39
CA SER A 6 38.63 10.69 3.39
C SER A 6 38.04 9.94 2.19
N ALA A 7 37.38 8.81 2.45
CA ALA A 7 36.64 8.09 1.44
C ALA A 7 35.37 8.89 1.10
N HIS A 8 35.47 9.75 0.08
CA HIS A 8 34.30 10.27 -0.60
C HIS A 8 33.51 9.08 -1.15
N ALA A 9 32.34 8.80 -0.56
CA ALA A 9 31.36 7.91 -1.17
C ALA A 9 31.10 8.42 -2.61
N PRO A 10 31.18 7.55 -3.64
CA PRO A 10 30.94 7.99 -5.00
C PRO A 10 29.55 8.59 -5.06
N VAL A 11 29.43 9.79 -5.65
CA VAL A 11 28.15 10.35 -6.06
C VAL A 11 27.54 9.33 -7.01
N ALA A 12 26.70 8.45 -6.47
CA ALA A 12 26.00 7.43 -7.23
C ALA A 12 25.39 8.10 -8.47
N ASP A 13 25.60 7.50 -9.65
CA ASP A 13 25.25 8.10 -10.94
C ASP A 13 23.84 8.69 -10.89
N SER A 14 23.76 10.01 -10.71
CA SER A 14 22.52 10.76 -10.57
C SER A 14 21.48 10.42 -11.66
N PRO A 15 21.85 10.22 -12.94
CA PRO A 15 20.89 9.79 -13.96
C PRO A 15 20.39 8.35 -13.76
N LEU A 16 21.25 7.42 -13.32
CA LEU A 16 20.87 6.04 -13.02
C LEU A 16 19.95 5.98 -11.81
N LEU A 17 20.30 6.68 -10.72
CA LEU A 17 19.45 6.80 -9.54
C LEU A 17 18.09 7.45 -9.85
N THR A 18 18.08 8.48 -10.69
CA THR A 18 16.84 9.15 -11.10
C THR A 18 15.98 8.21 -11.96
N ARG A 19 16.60 7.45 -12.86
CA ARG A 19 15.91 6.44 -13.67
C ARG A 19 15.33 5.34 -12.79
N LEU A 20 16.15 4.70 -11.97
CA LEU A 20 15.72 3.67 -11.03
C LEU A 20 14.62 4.20 -10.09
N SER A 21 14.72 5.43 -9.58
CA SER A 21 13.69 6.05 -8.74
C SER A 21 12.34 6.14 -9.44
N ARG A 22 12.32 6.58 -10.70
CA ARG A 22 11.09 6.61 -11.51
C ARG A 22 10.54 5.23 -11.84
N GLU A 23 11.43 4.25 -12.02
CA GLU A 23 11.09 2.88 -12.39
C GLU A 23 10.72 2.00 -11.18
N ALA A 24 11.17 2.36 -9.96
CA ALA A 24 10.87 1.72 -8.68
C ALA A 24 9.71 2.39 -7.93
N ILE A 25 9.40 3.67 -8.20
CA ILE A 25 8.07 4.21 -7.89
C ILE A 25 7.08 3.36 -8.66
N PRO A 26 6.04 2.79 -8.01
CA PRO A 26 5.01 2.08 -8.73
C PRO A 26 4.32 3.03 -9.70
N THR A 27 4.79 3.00 -10.93
CA THR A 27 3.89 2.62 -12.00
C THR A 27 3.64 1.14 -11.89
N GLY A 28 2.85 0.71 -10.91
CA GLY A 28 2.07 -0.49 -11.20
C GLY A 28 1.42 -0.27 -12.58
N THR A 29 1.11 -1.32 -13.31
CA THR A 29 0.22 -1.22 -14.51
C THR A 29 -1.02 -0.33 -14.28
N TYR A 30 -1.30 -0.08 -13.00
CA TYR A 30 -2.35 0.65 -12.31
C TYR A 30 -2.11 2.13 -11.94
N PHE A 31 -0.89 2.68 -12.02
CA PHE A 31 -0.64 4.11 -11.83
C PHE A 31 0.20 4.63 -13.02
N ARG A 32 -0.33 5.60 -13.79
CA ARG A 32 0.46 6.25 -14.85
C ARG A 32 1.57 7.10 -14.24
N THR A 33 2.82 6.74 -14.46
CA THR A 33 3.82 7.71 -14.89
C THR A 33 3.80 7.68 -16.42
N ARG A 34 4.32 8.73 -17.05
CA ARG A 34 4.51 8.74 -18.50
C ARG A 34 5.53 7.65 -18.86
N THR A 35 5.10 6.42 -19.06
CA THR A 35 5.86 5.44 -19.81
C THR A 35 5.97 6.00 -21.24
N PRO A 36 7.17 6.16 -21.81
CA PRO A 36 7.32 6.57 -23.20
C PRO A 36 6.53 5.62 -24.10
N ALA A 37 5.88 6.15 -25.14
CA ALA A 37 5.16 5.34 -26.10
C ALA A 37 6.10 4.26 -26.70
N GLY A 38 5.71 2.99 -26.61
CA GLY A 38 6.48 1.87 -27.17
C GLY A 38 7.30 1.04 -26.16
N ALA A 39 7.41 1.43 -24.88
CA ALA A 39 8.05 0.61 -23.86
C ALA A 39 7.03 -0.30 -23.15
N GLN A 40 7.37 -1.58 -22.97
CA GLN A 40 6.57 -2.48 -22.14
C GLN A 40 6.64 -2.05 -20.66
N PRO A 41 5.53 -2.12 -19.91
CA PRO A 41 5.56 -1.91 -18.46
C PRO A 41 6.53 -2.89 -17.79
N LEU A 42 7.25 -2.44 -16.76
CA LEU A 42 8.11 -3.33 -15.97
C LEU A 42 7.27 -4.38 -15.24
N THR A 43 7.79 -5.60 -15.16
CA THR A 43 7.19 -6.67 -14.34
C THR A 43 7.35 -6.35 -12.84
N SER A 44 6.53 -6.95 -11.98
CA SER A 44 6.64 -6.81 -10.52
C SER A 44 8.04 -7.13 -10.01
N GLN A 45 8.65 -8.19 -10.55
CA GLN A 45 10.03 -8.59 -10.28
C GLN A 45 11.05 -7.52 -10.70
N GLN A 46 10.89 -6.91 -11.89
CA GLN A 46 11.78 -5.84 -12.36
C GLN A 46 11.65 -4.57 -11.51
N GLN A 47 10.44 -4.25 -11.04
CA GLN A 47 10.21 -3.09 -10.16
C GLN A 47 10.80 -3.31 -8.76
N HIS A 48 10.61 -4.52 -8.21
CA HIS A 48 11.22 -4.93 -6.95
C HIS A 48 12.74 -4.80 -7.02
N HIS A 49 13.36 -5.34 -8.09
CA HIS A 49 14.80 -5.22 -8.30
C HIS A 49 15.29 -3.76 -8.38
N ASN A 50 14.56 -2.89 -9.08
CA ASN A 50 14.92 -1.47 -9.14
C ASN A 50 14.84 -0.79 -7.76
N LEU A 51 13.91 -1.22 -6.90
CA LEU A 51 13.82 -0.71 -5.52
C LEU A 51 14.99 -1.18 -4.66
N GLU A 52 15.41 -2.43 -4.78
CA GLU A 52 16.59 -2.96 -4.08
C GLU A 52 17.86 -2.21 -4.47
N LEU A 53 18.04 -1.94 -5.77
CA LEU A 53 19.17 -1.15 -6.27
C LEU A 53 19.17 0.27 -5.70
N LEU A 54 18.01 0.92 -5.58
CA LEU A 54 17.91 2.23 -4.92
C LEU A 54 18.21 2.17 -3.43
N ALA A 55 17.72 1.14 -2.73
CA ALA A 55 17.97 0.96 -1.31
C ALA A 55 19.47 0.74 -1.04
N THR A 56 20.16 0.01 -1.92
CA THR A 56 21.60 -0.25 -1.83
C THR A 56 22.41 1.00 -2.15
N ALA A 57 22.01 1.78 -3.16
CA ALA A 57 22.71 2.98 -3.58
C ALA A 57 22.43 4.21 -2.70
N SER A 58 21.28 4.25 -2.01
CA SER A 58 21.00 5.22 -0.97
C SER A 58 21.61 4.73 0.33
N SER A 59 22.86 5.11 0.62
CA SER A 59 23.57 4.79 1.88
C SER A 59 22.92 5.39 3.14
N ARG A 60 21.63 5.76 3.10
CA ARG A 60 20.85 6.01 4.30
C ARG A 60 20.64 4.66 4.97
N PRO A 61 21.09 4.47 6.22
CA PRO A 61 20.72 3.31 6.99
C PRO A 61 19.20 3.16 6.93
N GLN A 62 18.76 1.99 6.46
CA GLN A 62 17.47 1.42 6.79
C GLN A 62 17.46 1.15 8.32
N THR A 63 17.62 2.18 9.15
CA THR A 63 17.59 2.11 10.62
C THR A 63 17.01 3.36 11.24
N ALA A 64 16.54 4.34 10.45
CA ALA A 64 15.67 5.37 11.00
C ALA A 64 14.44 4.66 11.59
N PRO A 65 14.23 4.70 12.92
CA PRO A 65 12.95 4.31 13.47
C PRO A 65 11.98 5.31 12.86
N ASP A 66 10.97 4.84 12.13
CA ASP A 66 9.96 5.75 11.62
C ASP A 66 9.13 6.19 12.83
N HIS A 67 9.63 7.21 13.53
CA HIS A 67 8.99 7.92 14.62
C HIS A 67 7.80 8.75 14.13
N ASP A 68 7.26 8.47 12.94
CA ASP A 68 5.95 8.91 12.54
C ASP A 68 4.87 8.14 13.33
N ARG A 69 4.81 8.48 14.63
CA ARG A 69 3.89 8.00 15.67
C ARG A 69 2.42 8.23 15.35
N THR A 70 2.09 8.77 14.17
CA THR A 70 0.71 8.75 13.71
C THR A 70 0.39 7.31 13.33
N PRO A 71 -0.44 6.62 14.12
CA PRO A 71 -0.74 5.20 13.91
C PRO A 71 -1.64 4.97 12.70
N LEU A 72 -2.00 6.04 11.99
CA LEU A 72 -3.02 6.05 10.99
C LEU A 72 -2.45 6.55 9.66
N ARG A 73 -2.56 5.68 8.65
CA ARG A 73 -2.26 6.00 7.25
C ARG A 73 -3.45 5.62 6.40
N CYS A 74 -3.37 5.99 5.13
CA CYS A 74 -4.27 5.50 4.11
C CYS A 74 -3.46 4.98 2.92
N LEU A 75 -4.00 3.96 2.26
CA LEU A 75 -3.46 3.39 1.04
C LEU A 75 -4.54 3.41 -0.04
N THR A 76 -4.19 3.98 -1.19
CA THR A 76 -5.03 3.94 -2.39
C THR A 76 -4.84 2.60 -3.10
N ILE A 77 -5.95 1.88 -3.34
CA ILE A 77 -6.03 0.58 -3.98
C ILE A 77 -7.10 0.66 -5.07
N ARG A 78 -6.82 0.13 -6.27
CA ARG A 78 -7.81 0.16 -7.36
C ARG A 78 -8.94 -0.83 -7.08
N PRO A 79 -10.21 -0.47 -7.33
CA PRO A 79 -11.29 -1.44 -7.44
C PRO A 79 -10.99 -2.42 -8.58
N PRO A 80 -11.39 -3.70 -8.51
CA PRO A 80 -12.20 -4.31 -7.44
C PRO A 80 -11.40 -4.73 -6.20
N TRP A 81 -10.07 -4.60 -6.21
CA TRP A 81 -9.22 -5.10 -5.12
C TRP A 81 -9.51 -4.43 -3.77
N SER A 82 -9.79 -3.12 -3.77
CA SER A 82 -10.26 -2.38 -2.58
C SER A 82 -11.54 -2.97 -1.99
N ASP A 83 -12.46 -3.37 -2.84
CA ASP A 83 -13.78 -3.89 -2.48
C ASP A 83 -13.65 -5.31 -1.94
N LEU A 84 -12.80 -6.13 -2.55
CA LEU A 84 -12.46 -7.47 -2.06
C LEU A 84 -11.78 -7.44 -0.69
N ILE A 85 -10.96 -6.42 -0.42
CA ILE A 85 -10.40 -6.18 0.92
C ILE A 85 -11.53 -5.81 1.89
N ALA A 86 -12.46 -4.97 1.46
CA ALA A 86 -13.57 -4.50 2.30
C ALA A 86 -14.65 -5.55 2.59
N ILE A 87 -14.59 -6.75 2.00
CA ILE A 87 -15.46 -7.86 2.39
C ILE A 87 -15.16 -8.27 3.83
N GLU A 88 -16.20 -8.45 4.64
CA GLU A 88 -16.09 -8.81 6.07
C GLU A 88 -15.87 -10.32 6.28
N ASP A 89 -16.35 -11.17 5.38
CA ASP A 89 -16.11 -12.62 5.44
C ASP A 89 -14.65 -12.95 5.10
N ASP A 90 -13.88 -13.33 6.11
CA ASP A 90 -12.47 -13.68 6.02
C ASP A 90 -12.19 -14.90 5.13
N GLN A 91 -13.17 -15.77 4.86
CA GLN A 91 -12.97 -16.92 3.97
C GLN A 91 -12.86 -16.53 2.50
N VAL A 92 -13.46 -15.40 2.12
CA VAL A 92 -13.49 -14.94 0.73
C VAL A 92 -12.67 -13.68 0.51
N ALA A 93 -12.50 -12.85 1.54
CA ALA A 93 -11.91 -11.53 1.40
C ALA A 93 -10.41 -11.56 1.06
N LYS A 94 -9.93 -10.47 0.46
CA LYS A 94 -8.50 -10.28 0.17
C LYS A 94 -7.82 -9.65 1.38
N ARG A 95 -7.11 -10.46 2.20
CA ARG A 95 -6.35 -9.99 3.38
C ARG A 95 -4.88 -9.71 3.11
N ILE A 96 -4.39 -10.07 1.92
CA ILE A 96 -3.06 -9.71 1.43
C ILE A 96 -3.18 -8.60 0.42
N GLU A 97 -2.47 -7.49 0.62
CA GLU A 97 -2.25 -6.47 -0.40
C GLU A 97 -0.88 -6.67 -1.05
N ASN A 98 -0.83 -6.74 -2.39
CA ASN A 98 0.41 -7.01 -3.11
C ASN A 98 1.07 -5.68 -3.50
N ARG A 99 2.34 -5.50 -3.14
CA ARG A 99 3.13 -4.31 -3.51
C ARG A 99 4.54 -4.67 -3.90
N VAL A 100 5.05 -3.99 -4.92
CA VAL A 100 6.47 -4.07 -5.31
C VAL A 100 7.40 -3.31 -4.37
N TRP A 101 6.87 -2.75 -3.27
CA TRP A 101 7.62 -2.01 -2.27
C TRP A 101 7.13 -2.34 -0.87
N SER A 102 8.04 -2.23 0.10
CA SER A 102 7.79 -2.49 1.51
C SER A 102 7.90 -1.23 2.36
N THR A 103 7.42 -1.30 3.59
CA THR A 103 7.54 -0.26 4.62
C THR A 103 7.75 -0.89 5.99
N ARG A 104 8.33 -0.14 6.92
CA ARG A 104 8.44 -0.54 8.33
C ARG A 104 7.24 -0.15 9.17
N TRP A 105 6.42 0.76 8.65
CA TRP A 105 5.24 1.25 9.37
C TRP A 105 4.21 0.13 9.52
N ARG A 106 3.61 0.03 10.71
CA ARG A 106 2.49 -0.85 11.08
C ARG A 106 1.48 -0.05 11.88
N GLY A 107 0.19 -0.35 11.73
CA GLY A 107 -0.87 0.39 12.39
C GLY A 107 -2.17 0.42 11.60
N THR A 108 -3.08 1.29 12.02
CA THR A 108 -4.41 1.48 11.43
C THR A 108 -4.28 2.06 10.01
N LEU A 109 -4.80 1.33 9.03
CA LEU A 109 -4.76 1.67 7.63
C LEU A 109 -6.17 1.90 7.09
N LEU A 110 -6.45 3.11 6.60
CA LEU A 110 -7.62 3.35 5.78
C LEU A 110 -7.40 2.77 4.38
N ILE A 111 -8.38 2.05 3.88
CA ILE A 111 -8.41 1.52 2.51
C ILE A 111 -9.20 2.50 1.66
N HIS A 112 -8.52 3.15 0.71
CA HIS A 112 -9.15 4.06 -0.25
C HIS A 112 -9.29 3.36 -1.60
N ALA A 113 -10.52 3.29 -2.10
CA ALA A 113 -10.83 2.87 -3.45
C ALA A 113 -10.45 3.97 -4.43
N GLY A 114 -9.50 3.68 -5.32
CA GLY A 114 -9.08 4.57 -6.40
C GLY A 114 -10.23 4.99 -7.31
N ALA A 115 -10.06 6.09 -8.05
CA ALA A 115 -11.06 6.54 -9.03
C ALA A 115 -11.16 5.58 -10.23
N ASP A 116 -10.01 5.02 -10.65
CA ASP A 116 -9.91 4.11 -11.79
C ASP A 116 -9.92 2.66 -11.31
N ALA A 117 -10.89 1.87 -11.78
CA ALA A 117 -10.92 0.43 -11.55
C ALA A 117 -10.00 -0.31 -12.52
N ASP A 118 -9.41 -1.39 -12.04
CA ASP A 118 -8.80 -2.44 -12.84
C ASP A 118 -9.87 -3.27 -13.56
N VAL A 119 -10.22 -2.85 -14.78
CA VAL A 119 -11.22 -3.48 -15.64
C VAL A 119 -10.84 -4.91 -16.03
N ARG A 120 -9.55 -5.27 -15.99
CA ARG A 120 -9.13 -6.66 -16.28
C ARG A 120 -9.44 -7.55 -15.08
N ALA A 121 -9.18 -7.06 -13.87
CA ALA A 121 -9.49 -7.78 -12.65
C ALA A 121 -10.98 -8.09 -12.50
N THR A 122 -11.87 -7.22 -12.97
CA THR A 122 -13.33 -7.48 -12.89
C THR A 122 -13.77 -8.69 -13.72
N ALA A 123 -13.01 -9.08 -14.74
CA ALA A 123 -13.30 -10.26 -15.56
C ALA A 123 -12.70 -11.56 -14.99
N LEU A 124 -11.88 -11.50 -13.93
CA LEU A 124 -11.26 -12.68 -13.36
C LEU A 124 -12.33 -13.57 -12.69
N PRO A 125 -12.36 -14.89 -12.97
CA PRO A 125 -13.33 -15.80 -12.33
C PRO A 125 -13.29 -15.74 -10.80
N ALA A 126 -12.10 -15.59 -10.23
CA ALA A 126 -11.87 -15.44 -8.80
C ALA A 126 -12.57 -14.23 -8.18
N VAL A 127 -12.67 -13.13 -8.93
CA VAL A 127 -13.31 -11.88 -8.51
C VAL A 127 -14.82 -11.97 -8.70
N ARG A 128 -15.28 -12.44 -9.86
CA ARG A 128 -16.71 -12.66 -10.15
C ARG A 128 -17.38 -13.66 -9.21
N ALA A 129 -16.62 -14.61 -8.67
CA ALA A 129 -17.14 -15.55 -7.67
C ALA A 129 -17.37 -14.92 -6.29
N ARG A 130 -16.96 -13.65 -6.07
CA ARG A 130 -17.00 -12.97 -4.77
C ARG A 130 -17.68 -11.63 -4.78
N LEU A 131 -17.78 -11.00 -5.95
CA LEU A 131 -18.58 -9.80 -6.18
C LEU A 131 -19.64 -10.20 -7.20
N ASP A 132 -20.91 -9.98 -6.85
CA ASP A 132 -22.04 -10.27 -7.72
C ASP A 132 -21.93 -9.50 -9.05
N ASP A 133 -22.55 -10.02 -10.11
CA ASP A 133 -22.47 -9.41 -11.44
C ASP A 133 -23.07 -7.99 -11.50
N ASP A 134 -23.98 -7.66 -10.59
CA ASP A 134 -24.59 -6.33 -10.41
C ASP A 134 -23.91 -5.47 -9.33
N TYR A 135 -22.80 -5.96 -8.73
CA TYR A 135 -22.09 -5.22 -7.69
C TYR A 135 -21.50 -3.90 -8.25
N GLU A 136 -21.92 -2.79 -7.67
CA GLU A 136 -21.38 -1.47 -8.00
C GLU A 136 -20.06 -1.20 -7.28
N LEU A 137 -18.95 -1.15 -8.03
CA LEU A 137 -17.63 -0.84 -7.49
C LEU A 137 -17.58 0.55 -6.87
N VAL A 138 -17.11 0.62 -5.61
CA VAL A 138 -16.89 1.90 -4.97
C VAL A 138 -15.66 2.57 -5.56
N ARG A 139 -15.72 3.89 -5.81
CA ARG A 139 -14.63 4.66 -6.42
C ARG A 139 -14.39 5.97 -5.68
N GLY A 140 -13.14 6.41 -5.67
CA GLY A 140 -12.74 7.71 -5.14
C GLY A 140 -13.06 7.92 -3.65
N SER A 141 -13.22 6.85 -2.87
CA SER A 141 -13.74 6.91 -1.51
C SER A 141 -12.97 5.98 -0.58
N VAL A 142 -12.91 6.32 0.71
CA VAL A 142 -12.50 5.36 1.74
C VAL A 142 -13.61 4.34 1.91
N VAL A 143 -13.24 3.05 1.91
CA VAL A 143 -14.18 1.91 1.90
C VAL A 143 -14.03 0.97 3.08
N ALA A 144 -12.84 0.92 3.70
CA ALA A 144 -12.61 0.10 4.87
C ALA A 144 -11.51 0.70 5.77
N VAL A 145 -11.45 0.18 6.99
CA VAL A 145 -10.33 0.36 7.93
C VAL A 145 -9.75 -1.02 8.22
N ALA A 146 -8.44 -1.16 8.13
CA ALA A 146 -7.69 -2.37 8.42
C ALA A 146 -6.55 -2.05 9.39
N ASP A 147 -5.90 -3.07 9.93
CA ASP A 147 -4.59 -2.95 10.58
C ASP A 147 -3.55 -3.60 9.68
N LEU A 148 -2.49 -2.88 9.34
CA LEU A 148 -1.31 -3.48 8.71
C LEU A 148 -0.44 -4.09 9.80
N ILE A 149 -0.44 -5.41 9.90
CA ILE A 149 0.20 -6.16 11.00
C ILE A 149 1.55 -6.76 10.60
N GLY A 150 1.72 -7.06 9.30
CA GLY A 150 2.87 -7.77 8.77
C GLY A 150 3.14 -7.38 7.33
N ILE A 151 4.39 -7.57 6.92
CA ILE A 151 4.79 -7.57 5.50
C ILE A 151 5.91 -8.60 5.41
N HIS A 152 5.79 -9.52 4.47
CA HIS A 152 6.86 -10.44 4.11
C HIS A 152 7.21 -10.34 2.63
N ASP A 153 8.40 -10.82 2.29
CA ASP A 153 8.85 -11.01 0.90
C ASP A 153 8.00 -12.07 0.20
N ASP A 154 8.12 -12.14 -1.13
CA ASP A 154 7.48 -13.20 -1.91
C ASP A 154 8.01 -14.57 -1.47
N ASP A 155 7.17 -15.30 -0.73
CA ASP A 155 7.38 -16.69 -0.33
C ASP A 155 6.58 -17.66 -1.21
N GLY A 156 6.07 -17.16 -2.35
CA GLY A 156 5.18 -17.86 -3.26
C GLY A 156 3.71 -17.50 -3.00
N SER A 157 2.96 -18.43 -2.40
CA SER A 157 1.49 -18.33 -2.28
C SER A 157 1.02 -18.40 -0.82
N CYS A 158 1.38 -17.40 0.00
CA CYS A 158 0.89 -17.32 1.37
C CYS A 158 -0.65 -17.27 1.45
N THR A 159 -1.33 -16.79 0.40
CA THR A 159 -2.78 -16.88 0.23
C THR A 159 -3.18 -17.09 -1.23
N PHE A 160 -4.46 -17.38 -1.47
CA PHE A 160 -5.10 -17.38 -2.79
C PHE A 160 -4.91 -16.05 -3.56
N TRP A 161 -4.65 -14.95 -2.86
CA TRP A 161 -4.56 -13.61 -3.43
C TRP A 161 -3.13 -13.09 -3.60
N SER A 162 -2.12 -13.92 -3.30
CA SER A 162 -0.71 -13.58 -3.42
C SER A 162 -0.31 -13.43 -4.89
N ASP A 163 0.42 -12.36 -5.19
CA ASP A 163 0.99 -12.13 -6.52
C ASP A 163 2.51 -12.34 -6.47
N PRO A 164 3.08 -13.24 -7.28
CA PRO A 164 4.51 -13.48 -7.33
C PRO A 164 5.32 -12.21 -7.63
N GLY A 165 6.52 -12.12 -7.05
CA GLY A 165 7.42 -10.97 -7.15
C GLY A 165 6.96 -9.72 -6.41
N CYS A 166 5.95 -9.82 -5.53
CA CYS A 166 5.49 -8.74 -4.68
C CYS A 166 5.78 -9.02 -3.20
N PHE A 167 5.99 -7.95 -2.43
CA PHE A 167 5.79 -8.01 -0.98
C PHE A 167 4.30 -8.21 -0.69
N HIS A 168 4.00 -9.05 0.29
CA HIS A 168 2.65 -9.36 0.72
C HIS A 168 2.36 -8.62 2.02
N TRP A 169 1.47 -7.63 1.95
CA TRP A 169 1.07 -6.80 3.08
C TRP A 169 -0.11 -7.44 3.80
N GLU A 170 0.09 -7.84 5.05
CA GLU A 170 -0.91 -8.56 5.84
C GLU A 170 -1.87 -7.59 6.53
N LEU A 171 -3.13 -7.65 6.11
CA LEU A 171 -4.23 -6.84 6.62
C LEU A 171 -5.06 -7.66 7.61
N ALA A 172 -5.22 -7.14 8.83
CA ALA A 172 -6.04 -7.74 9.86
C ALA A 172 -7.15 -6.79 10.31
N ARG A 173 -8.14 -7.34 11.05
CA ARG A 173 -9.23 -6.58 11.67
C ARG A 173 -9.89 -5.63 10.67
N VAL A 174 -10.16 -6.10 9.46
CA VAL A 174 -10.79 -5.25 8.44
C VAL A 174 -12.23 -4.97 8.84
N GLN A 175 -12.63 -3.70 8.77
CA GLN A 175 -14.00 -3.26 9.02
C GLN A 175 -14.44 -2.40 7.85
N ARG A 176 -15.56 -2.79 7.23
CA ARG A 176 -16.14 -2.06 6.12
C ARG A 176 -16.76 -0.75 6.61
N LEU A 177 -16.66 0.30 5.80
CA LEU A 177 -17.48 1.49 5.96
C LEU A 177 -18.87 1.18 5.40
N THR A 178 -19.92 1.34 6.22
CA THR A 178 -21.32 1.27 5.77
C THR A 178 -21.64 2.39 4.80
N THR A 179 -21.01 3.55 5.00
CA THR A 179 -21.11 4.72 4.12
C THR A 179 -19.71 5.08 3.64
N PRO A 180 -19.31 4.73 2.40
CA PRO A 180 -18.03 5.14 1.85
C PRO A 180 -17.88 6.67 1.86
N VAL A 181 -16.69 7.15 2.21
CA VAL A 181 -16.43 8.60 2.34
C VAL A 181 -15.52 9.11 1.22
N PRO A 182 -15.98 10.04 0.37
CA PRO A 182 -15.18 10.57 -0.72
C PRO A 182 -13.87 11.22 -0.25
N ALA A 183 -12.78 10.90 -0.94
CA ALA A 183 -11.47 11.49 -0.70
C ALA A 183 -10.62 11.46 -1.96
N ARG A 184 -9.71 12.42 -2.09
CA ARG A 184 -8.67 12.36 -3.13
C ARG A 184 -7.60 11.35 -2.70
N GLY A 185 -7.43 10.29 -3.48
CA GLY A 185 -6.35 9.32 -3.28
C GLY A 185 -4.98 9.93 -3.57
N ALA A 186 -3.94 9.29 -3.04
CA ALA A 186 -2.53 9.63 -3.29
C ALA A 186 -1.68 8.37 -3.48
N GLN A 187 -0.46 8.56 -4.01
CA GLN A 187 0.51 7.48 -4.18
C GLN A 187 1.18 7.13 -2.85
N ARG A 188 1.60 5.86 -2.72
CA ARG A 188 2.19 5.27 -1.50
C ARG A 188 1.26 5.41 -0.29
N LEU A 189 1.78 5.22 0.91
CA LEU A 189 1.07 5.55 2.14
C LEU A 189 0.96 7.07 2.28
N TRP A 190 -0.23 7.55 2.57
CA TRP A 190 -0.50 8.97 2.81
C TRP A 190 -1.20 9.18 4.15
N ARG A 191 -1.04 10.38 4.71
CA ARG A 191 -1.68 10.75 5.99
C ARG A 191 -3.07 11.32 5.72
N PRO A 192 -4.14 10.73 6.26
CA PRO A 192 -5.48 11.30 6.13
C PRO A 192 -5.60 12.60 6.92
N THR A 193 -6.40 13.53 6.42
CA THR A 193 -6.61 14.81 7.10
C THR A 193 -7.55 14.63 8.30
N PRO A 194 -7.44 15.47 9.34
CA PRO A 194 -8.42 15.47 10.44
C PRO A 194 -9.87 15.66 9.97
N LYS A 195 -10.06 16.42 8.87
CA LYS A 195 -11.38 16.59 8.25
C LYS A 195 -11.91 15.26 7.72
N LEU A 196 -11.10 14.51 6.97
CA LEU A 196 -11.49 13.20 6.45
C LEU A 196 -11.82 12.22 7.59
N LEU A 197 -11.01 12.19 8.65
CA LEU A 197 -11.27 11.33 9.81
C LEU A 197 -12.61 11.65 10.49
N ARG A 198 -12.94 12.95 10.67
CA ARG A 198 -14.26 13.35 11.18
C ARG A 198 -15.39 12.92 10.25
N GLN A 199 -15.26 13.13 8.95
CA GLN A 199 -16.28 12.70 7.98
C GLN A 199 -16.51 11.18 8.03
N ILE A 200 -15.44 10.38 8.19
CA ILE A 200 -15.57 8.93 8.36
C ILE A 200 -16.31 8.60 9.64
N THR A 201 -15.92 9.15 10.79
CA THR A 201 -16.56 8.80 12.08
C THR A 201 -17.97 9.34 12.22
N ASP A 202 -18.33 10.42 11.53
CA ASP A 202 -19.69 10.94 11.48
C ASP A 202 -20.60 10.07 10.59
N ALA A 203 -20.10 9.64 9.42
CA ALA A 203 -20.84 8.78 8.50
C ALA A 203 -20.86 7.30 8.90
N ASN A 204 -19.91 6.87 9.74
CA ASN A 204 -19.72 5.49 10.19
C ASN A 204 -19.47 5.44 11.71
N PRO A 205 -20.50 5.64 12.55
CA PRO A 205 -20.34 5.74 14.01
C PRO A 205 -19.70 4.52 14.67
N HIS A 206 -19.85 3.33 14.08
CA HIS A 206 -19.23 2.08 14.55
C HIS A 206 -17.70 2.10 14.51
N LEU A 207 -17.10 2.99 13.71
CA LEU A 207 -15.65 3.14 13.59
C LEU A 207 -15.08 4.23 14.52
N ARG A 208 -15.93 4.97 15.24
CA ARG A 208 -15.50 6.14 16.03
C ARG A 208 -14.42 5.76 17.04
N SER A 209 -14.66 4.74 17.88
CA SER A 209 -13.68 4.30 18.89
C SER A 209 -12.32 3.94 18.30
N ARG A 210 -12.31 3.29 17.13
CA ARG A 210 -11.09 2.87 16.42
C ARG A 210 -10.31 4.05 15.84
N LEU A 211 -11.00 5.08 15.35
CA LEU A 211 -10.38 6.19 14.63
C LEU A 211 -10.12 7.42 15.52
N THR A 212 -10.71 7.49 16.72
CA THR A 212 -10.51 8.59 17.68
C THR A 212 -9.64 8.21 18.87
N ALA A 213 -9.31 6.93 19.07
CA ALA A 213 -8.43 6.53 20.17
C ALA A 213 -7.06 7.21 20.00
N PRO A 214 -6.53 7.89 21.04
CA PRO A 214 -5.11 8.18 21.07
C PRO A 214 -4.41 6.82 21.07
N ASN A 215 -3.61 6.52 20.05
CA ASN A 215 -2.80 5.30 20.08
C ASN A 215 -1.81 5.42 21.24
N VAL A 216 -2.21 4.86 22.38
CA VAL A 216 -1.32 4.59 23.48
C VAL A 216 -0.35 3.53 22.96
N GLY A 217 0.88 3.96 22.66
CA GLY A 217 1.99 3.05 22.53
C GLY A 217 2.15 2.31 23.86
N GLN A 218 1.77 1.05 23.89
CA GLN A 218 2.24 0.05 24.86
C GLN A 218 2.70 -1.11 23.98
N ALA A 219 4.00 -1.33 23.76
CA ALA A 219 4.95 -1.80 24.76
C ALA A 219 4.35 -2.95 25.58
N ALA A 220 4.25 -4.12 24.96
CA ALA A 220 4.28 -5.40 25.65
C ALA A 220 5.47 -6.18 25.10
N ILE A 221 6.64 -5.84 25.64
CA ILE A 221 7.74 -6.78 25.78
C ILE A 221 7.33 -7.71 26.91
N ALA A 222 7.17 -8.99 26.60
CA ALA A 222 7.27 -10.09 27.54
C ALA A 222 8.14 -11.16 26.87
#